data_AF-A0A4Z2IIY0-F1
#
_entry.id   AF-A0A4Z2IIY0-F1
#
_cell.length_a   1.000
_cell.length_b   1.000
_cell.length_c   1.000
_cell.angle_alpha   90.00
_cell.angle_beta   90.00
_cell.angle_gamma   90.00
#
_symmetry.space_group_name_H-M   'P 1'
#
loop_
_entity.id
_entity.type
_entity.pdbx_description
1 polymer ?
#
loop_
_entity_poly.entity_id
_entity_poly.type
_entity_poly.pdbx_seq_one_letter_code
_entity_poly.pdbx_strand_id
1 'polypeptide(L)'
;MPVTRLKLGKLKVVRRQLLQRYEHQPFVSCLAGLYGCQWRRYQRARAQPGECCCSKVECGSFGLLILTFFLSFLFLYFWSEAQNDYIDFDWFNFGTLGFWFPWSLVLLVVAAALFTYIALLLVRDARVVFETIYFVRHKFTFAIKSLVLAVCLLSEGQRLFLHWSHKTGIVVALVFSVTATAILSDLWSKEWKTLLLSLQVTAPFLHVAAVSLMAILSWPIALHFFRMNKRVRQVAVLGLFLSVLFSLYLVPLGMYSPCIKEAGTLGPAPTLIGHRGAPMLAPENTVMSFEKAVEAGGEGLETDVVIRY
;
A
#
# COMPACT_ATOMS: atom_id res chain seq x y z
N MET A 1 -19.48 31.25 50.79
CA MET A 1 -18.65 30.03 50.95
C MET A 1 -17.40 30.18 50.09
N PRO A 2 -16.18 30.17 50.65
CA PRO A 2 -14.97 30.32 49.85
C PRO A 2 -14.66 29.00 49.13
N VAL A 3 -14.64 29.04 47.80
CA VAL A 3 -14.19 27.91 46.98
C VAL A 3 -12.67 27.80 47.16
N THR A 4 -12.19 26.77 47.84
CA THR A 4 -10.77 26.52 48.05
C THR A 4 -10.03 26.40 46.70
N ARG A 5 -8.81 26.97 46.59
CA ARG A 5 -8.00 26.99 45.35
C ARG A 5 -7.88 25.62 44.67
N LEU A 6 -7.91 24.54 45.44
CA LEU A 6 -7.86 23.15 44.96
C LEU A 6 -9.08 22.77 44.10
N LYS A 7 -10.29 23.23 44.45
CA LYS A 7 -11.51 23.01 43.65
C LYS A 7 -11.48 23.79 42.33
N LEU A 8 -10.91 24.98 42.33
CA LEU A 8 -10.74 25.80 41.11
C LEU A 8 -9.75 25.18 40.13
N GLY A 9 -8.68 24.54 40.63
CA GLY A 9 -7.73 23.77 39.83
C GLY A 9 -8.38 22.58 39.14
N LYS A 10 -9.18 21.77 39.86
CA LYS A 10 -9.95 20.66 39.28
C LYS A 10 -10.95 21.13 38.22
N LEU A 11 -11.63 22.25 38.44
CA LEU A 11 -12.55 22.85 37.47
C LEU A 11 -11.83 23.32 36.19
N LYS A 12 -10.63 23.90 36.30
CA LYS A 12 -9.81 24.27 35.12
C LYS A 12 -9.35 23.05 34.32
N VAL A 13 -8.95 21.97 35.00
CA VAL A 13 -8.56 20.71 34.34
C VAL A 13 -9.76 20.08 33.62
N VAL A 14 -10.92 20.01 34.29
CA VAL A 14 -12.15 19.50 33.67
C VAL A 14 -12.60 20.39 32.50
N ARG A 15 -12.51 21.72 32.61
CA ARG A 15 -12.83 22.64 31.50
C ARG A 15 -11.89 22.47 30.31
N ARG A 16 -10.58 22.30 30.54
CA ARG A 16 -9.61 22.01 29.48
C ARG A 16 -9.87 20.65 28.82
N GLN A 17 -10.16 19.61 29.62
CA GLN A 17 -10.55 18.29 29.09
C GLN A 17 -11.84 18.35 28.28
N LEU A 18 -12.84 19.12 28.73
CA LEU A 18 -14.10 19.32 27.99
C LEU A 18 -13.87 20.11 26.69
N LEU A 19 -13.04 21.15 26.70
CA LEU A 19 -12.69 21.92 25.50
C LEU A 19 -11.90 21.08 24.49
N GLN A 20 -10.91 20.30 24.92
CA GLN A 20 -10.20 19.34 24.06
C GLN A 20 -11.13 18.29 23.46
N ARG A 21 -12.14 17.84 24.23
CA ARG A 21 -13.16 16.90 23.74
C ARG A 21 -14.13 17.56 22.76
N TYR A 22 -14.35 18.87 22.88
CA TYR A 22 -15.25 19.65 22.04
C TYR A 22 -14.62 20.01 20.69
N GLU A 23 -13.33 20.37 20.62
CA GLU A 23 -12.65 20.64 19.34
C GLU A 23 -12.51 19.40 18.44
N HIS A 24 -12.34 18.21 19.03
CA HIS A 24 -12.27 16.96 18.26
C HIS A 24 -13.63 16.48 17.74
N GLN A 25 -14.76 16.95 18.29
CA GLN A 25 -16.11 16.50 17.93
C GLN A 25 -16.67 17.03 16.60
N PRO A 26 -16.48 18.29 16.16
CA PRO A 26 -17.01 18.79 14.90
C PRO A 26 -16.33 18.13 13.69
N PHE A 27 -15.01 17.96 13.72
CA PHE A 27 -14.26 17.28 12.65
C PHE A 27 -14.69 15.81 12.49
N VAL A 28 -14.78 15.08 13.60
CA VAL A 28 -15.22 13.67 13.60
C VAL A 28 -16.70 13.54 13.22
N SER A 29 -17.55 14.51 13.58
CA SER A 29 -18.96 14.53 13.16
C SER A 29 -19.12 14.86 11.67
N CYS A 30 -18.29 15.73 11.11
CA CYS A 30 -18.28 16.03 9.68
C CYS A 30 -17.84 14.81 8.85
N LEU A 31 -16.76 14.12 9.29
CA LEU A 31 -16.32 12.86 8.69
C LEU A 31 -17.37 11.75 8.80
N ALA A 32 -18.01 11.60 9.97
CA ALA A 32 -19.10 10.62 10.14
C ALA A 32 -20.34 10.97 9.29
N GLY A 33 -20.64 12.26 9.11
CA GLY A 33 -21.71 12.76 8.26
C GLY A 33 -21.47 12.51 6.77
N LEU A 34 -20.22 12.68 6.29
CA LEU A 34 -19.83 12.34 4.92
C LEU A 34 -19.90 10.82 4.65
N TYR A 35 -19.52 10.00 5.64
CA TYR A 35 -19.41 8.54 5.51
C TYR A 35 -20.76 7.80 5.57
N GLY A 36 -21.71 8.33 6.35
CA GLY A 36 -22.98 7.64 6.66
C GLY A 36 -24.25 8.48 6.49
N CYS A 37 -24.15 9.74 6.02
CA CYS A 37 -25.27 10.70 5.89
C CYS A 37 -26.08 10.97 7.17
N GLN A 38 -25.60 10.55 8.35
CA GLN A 38 -26.24 10.80 9.64
C GLN A 38 -25.62 12.02 10.33
N TRP A 39 -26.26 13.19 10.19
CA TRP A 39 -25.82 14.46 10.78
C TRP A 39 -26.29 14.66 12.24
N ARG A 40 -27.13 13.76 12.77
CA ARG A 40 -27.58 13.80 14.18
C ARG A 40 -26.52 13.17 15.09
N ARG A 41 -26.10 13.91 16.12
CA ARG A 41 -25.17 13.55 17.21
C ARG A 41 -24.84 12.05 17.26
N TYR A 42 -23.65 11.70 16.79
CA TYR A 42 -23.02 10.41 17.03
C TYR A 42 -22.77 10.25 18.54
N GLN A 43 -23.77 9.78 19.29
CA GLN A 43 -23.48 9.14 20.57
C GLN A 43 -22.62 7.93 20.22
N ARG A 44 -21.34 7.93 20.64
CA ARG A 44 -20.48 6.75 20.59
C ARG A 44 -21.17 5.64 21.39
N ALA A 45 -22.05 4.89 20.76
CA ALA A 45 -22.56 3.64 21.29
C ALA A 45 -21.38 2.66 21.23
N ARG A 46 -20.60 2.62 22.32
CA ARG A 46 -19.59 1.57 22.52
C ARG A 46 -20.32 0.24 22.37
N ALA A 47 -19.89 -0.58 21.42
CA ALA A 47 -20.41 -1.93 21.31
C ALA A 47 -20.11 -2.70 22.61
N GLN A 48 -21.11 -3.39 23.16
CA GLN A 48 -20.89 -4.24 24.32
C GLN A 48 -20.03 -5.47 23.91
N PRO A 49 -19.09 -5.91 24.78
CA PRO A 49 -18.12 -6.94 24.44
C PRO A 49 -18.77 -8.33 24.39
N GLY A 50 -19.16 -8.82 23.21
CA GLY A 50 -19.57 -10.23 23.10
C GLY A 50 -20.24 -10.72 21.83
N GLU A 51 -20.89 -9.87 21.06
CA GLU A 51 -21.62 -10.26 19.84
C GLU A 51 -20.94 -9.68 18.59
N CYS A 52 -21.08 -10.36 17.44
CA CYS A 52 -20.60 -9.84 16.16
C CYS A 52 -21.29 -8.50 15.89
N CYS A 53 -20.51 -7.42 15.77
CA CYS A 53 -21.00 -6.05 15.90
C CYS A 53 -21.76 -5.49 14.68
N CYS A 54 -21.93 -6.27 13.61
CA CYS A 54 -22.39 -5.77 12.33
C CYS A 54 -23.41 -6.72 11.69
N SER A 55 -24.32 -6.17 10.86
CA SER A 55 -25.14 -7.00 9.97
C SER A 55 -24.22 -7.75 9.00
N LYS A 56 -24.64 -8.92 8.49
CA LYS A 56 -23.86 -9.71 7.52
C LYS A 56 -23.39 -8.86 6.33
N VAL A 57 -24.22 -7.88 5.92
CA VAL A 57 -23.95 -6.96 4.81
C VAL A 57 -22.85 -5.95 5.14
N GLU A 58 -22.87 -5.35 6.34
CA GLU A 58 -21.81 -4.41 6.75
C GLU A 58 -20.46 -5.14 6.91
N CYS A 59 -20.46 -6.34 7.49
CA CYS A 59 -19.27 -7.20 7.54
C CYS A 59 -18.74 -7.53 6.14
N GLY A 60 -19.62 -7.89 5.21
CA GLY A 60 -19.27 -8.17 3.82
C GLY A 60 -18.66 -6.94 3.13
N SER A 61 -19.26 -5.76 3.32
CA SER A 61 -18.77 -4.51 2.71
C SER A 61 -17.40 -4.09 3.24
N PHE A 62 -17.11 -4.35 4.52
CA PHE A 62 -15.80 -4.08 5.09
C PHE A 62 -14.73 -5.07 4.59
N GLY A 63 -15.07 -6.35 4.47
CA GLY A 63 -14.21 -7.34 3.82
C GLY A 63 -13.91 -6.96 2.36
N LEU A 64 -14.93 -6.50 1.64
CA LEU A 64 -14.79 -6.01 0.26
C LEU A 64 -13.87 -4.78 0.17
N LEU A 65 -13.99 -3.83 1.11
CA LEU A 65 -13.11 -2.66 1.19
C LEU A 65 -11.65 -3.07 1.37
N ILE A 66 -11.36 -4.00 2.30
CA ILE A 66 -10.01 -4.50 2.53
C ILE A 66 -9.45 -5.19 1.29
N LEU A 67 -10.24 -6.09 0.67
CA LEU A 67 -9.84 -6.77 -0.55
C LEU A 67 -9.52 -5.76 -1.67
N THR A 68 -10.39 -4.77 -1.86
CA THR A 68 -10.22 -3.72 -2.85
C THR A 68 -8.96 -2.91 -2.58
N PHE A 69 -8.70 -2.55 -1.32
CA PHE A 69 -7.47 -1.85 -0.93
C PHE A 69 -6.21 -2.61 -1.35
N PHE A 70 -6.14 -3.91 -1.06
CA PHE A 70 -4.98 -4.73 -1.42
C PHE A 70 -4.82 -4.91 -2.92
N LEU A 71 -5.91 -5.15 -3.66
CA LEU A 71 -5.87 -5.27 -5.12
C LEU A 71 -5.46 -3.96 -5.79
N SER A 72 -6.03 -2.83 -5.36
CA SER A 72 -5.65 -1.51 -5.88
C SER A 72 -4.21 -1.15 -5.52
N PHE A 73 -3.73 -1.52 -4.32
CA PHE A 73 -2.31 -1.35 -3.95
C PHE A 73 -1.38 -2.16 -4.85
N LEU A 74 -1.68 -3.44 -5.07
CA LEU A 74 -0.90 -4.31 -5.95
C LEU A 74 -0.87 -3.79 -7.38
N PHE A 75 -2.02 -3.36 -7.91
CA PHE A 75 -2.11 -2.77 -9.24
C PHE A 75 -1.28 -1.48 -9.35
N LEU A 76 -1.42 -0.56 -8.39
CA LEU A 76 -0.67 0.69 -8.38
C LEU A 76 0.83 0.46 -8.25
N TYR A 77 1.24 -0.54 -7.45
CA TYR A 77 2.64 -0.95 -7.33
C TYR A 77 3.17 -1.51 -8.66
N PHE A 78 2.45 -2.45 -9.27
CA PHE A 78 2.79 -2.98 -10.59
C PHE A 78 2.94 -1.88 -11.63
N TRP A 79 1.94 -1.01 -11.75
CA TRP A 79 1.98 0.08 -12.73
C TRP A 79 3.14 1.04 -12.45
N SER A 80 3.46 1.30 -11.19
CA SER A 80 4.62 2.11 -10.82
C SER A 80 5.98 1.46 -11.13
N GLU A 81 6.09 0.13 -11.15
CA GLU A 81 7.32 -0.56 -11.56
C GLU A 81 7.45 -0.60 -13.10
N ALA A 82 6.32 -0.61 -13.82
CA ALA A 82 6.28 -0.58 -15.28
C ALA A 82 6.55 0.80 -15.89
N GLN A 83 7.07 1.77 -15.13
CA GLN A 83 7.35 3.14 -15.60
C GLN A 83 8.27 3.19 -16.83
N ASN A 84 9.22 2.26 -16.92
CA ASN A 84 10.15 2.18 -18.05
C ASN A 84 9.42 1.83 -19.36
N ASP A 85 8.25 1.19 -19.29
CA ASP A 85 7.48 0.71 -20.45
C ASP A 85 6.26 1.59 -20.77
N TYR A 86 6.10 2.73 -20.07
CA TYR A 86 4.98 3.64 -20.29
C TYR A 86 4.92 4.16 -21.73
N ILE A 87 6.07 4.38 -22.35
CA ILE A 87 6.14 4.85 -23.74
C ILE A 87 5.61 3.80 -24.72
N ASP A 88 5.90 2.53 -24.48
CA ASP A 88 5.42 1.43 -25.33
C ASP A 88 3.91 1.25 -25.17
N PHE A 89 3.41 1.39 -23.94
CA PHE A 89 1.96 1.42 -23.68
C PHE A 89 1.26 2.59 -24.40
N ASP A 90 1.86 3.78 -24.41
CA ASP A 90 1.31 4.94 -25.11
C ASP A 90 1.31 4.75 -26.63
N TRP A 91 2.38 4.17 -27.18
CA TRP A 91 2.46 3.78 -28.60
C TRP A 91 1.40 2.73 -28.99
N PHE A 92 1.16 1.75 -28.14
CA PHE A 92 0.12 0.75 -28.37
C PHE A 92 -1.28 1.39 -28.46
N ASN A 93 -1.59 2.31 -27.54
CA ASN A 93 -2.86 3.05 -27.56
C ASN A 93 -2.95 4.00 -28.75
N PHE A 94 -1.84 4.64 -29.14
CA PHE A 94 -1.77 5.45 -30.36
C PHE A 94 -2.14 4.64 -31.60
N GLY A 95 -1.55 3.44 -31.76
CA GLY A 95 -1.86 2.55 -32.88
C GLY A 95 -3.32 2.10 -32.93
N THR A 96 -3.99 2.04 -31.78
CA THR A 96 -5.40 1.61 -31.67
C THR A 96 -6.39 2.76 -31.83
N LEU A 97 -6.11 3.92 -31.23
CA LEU A 97 -7.02 5.07 -31.16
C LEU A 97 -6.75 6.11 -32.27
N GLY A 98 -5.58 6.06 -32.91
CA GLY A 98 -5.19 6.95 -33.99
C GLY A 98 -4.76 8.37 -33.57
N PHE A 99 -4.66 8.65 -32.27
CA PHE A 99 -4.17 9.94 -31.77
C PHE A 99 -3.21 9.78 -30.59
N TRP A 100 -2.20 10.66 -30.54
CA TRP A 100 -1.14 10.59 -29.54
C TRP A 100 -1.60 11.26 -28.25
N PHE A 101 -1.57 10.51 -27.15
CA PHE A 101 -1.92 11.00 -25.83
C PHE A 101 -1.22 10.15 -24.76
N PRO A 102 -0.75 10.73 -23.63
CA PRO A 102 -0.07 9.99 -22.57
C PRO A 102 -1.06 9.19 -21.72
N TRP A 103 -1.59 8.10 -22.29
CA TRP A 103 -2.55 7.21 -21.66
C TRP A 103 -2.01 6.53 -20.40
N SER A 104 -0.71 6.25 -20.38
CA SER A 104 0.01 5.67 -19.25
C SER A 104 -0.11 6.54 -17.99
N LEU A 105 0.02 7.85 -18.14
CA LEU A 105 -0.15 8.84 -17.08
C LEU A 105 -1.60 8.93 -16.62
N VAL A 106 -2.56 8.89 -17.56
CA VAL A 106 -3.98 8.88 -17.20
C VAL A 106 -4.34 7.64 -16.39
N LEU A 107 -3.87 6.46 -16.80
CA LEU A 107 -4.08 5.23 -16.05
C LEU A 107 -3.50 5.34 -14.63
N LEU A 108 -2.29 5.88 -14.50
CA LEU A 108 -1.66 6.13 -13.20
C LEU A 108 -2.47 7.09 -12.32
N VAL A 109 -2.92 8.22 -12.87
CA VAL A 109 -3.70 9.23 -12.13
C VAL A 109 -5.04 8.67 -11.65
N VAL A 110 -5.75 7.95 -12.53
CA VAL A 110 -7.03 7.32 -12.18
C VAL A 110 -6.83 6.26 -11.09
N ALA A 111 -5.81 5.41 -11.24
CA ALA A 111 -5.48 4.38 -10.26
C ALA A 111 -5.11 4.98 -8.90
N ALA A 112 -4.28 6.02 -8.88
CA ALA A 112 -3.87 6.72 -7.67
C ALA A 112 -5.07 7.40 -6.99
N ALA A 113 -5.97 8.05 -7.75
CA ALA A 113 -7.17 8.67 -7.21
C ALA A 113 -8.10 7.64 -6.55
N LEU A 114 -8.35 6.51 -7.23
CA LEU A 114 -9.17 5.41 -6.70
C LEU A 114 -8.52 4.79 -5.46
N PHE A 115 -7.21 4.52 -5.48
CA PHE A 115 -6.49 3.99 -4.32
C PHE A 115 -6.55 4.96 -3.14
N THR A 116 -6.35 6.27 -3.37
CA THR A 116 -6.46 7.30 -2.33
C THR A 116 -7.85 7.31 -1.71
N TYR A 117 -8.89 7.25 -2.54
CA TYR A 117 -10.27 7.17 -2.07
C TYR A 117 -10.50 5.95 -1.17
N ILE A 118 -10.07 4.76 -1.60
CA ILE A 118 -10.20 3.52 -0.82
C ILE A 118 -9.37 3.57 0.48
N ALA A 119 -8.15 4.10 0.43
CA ALA A 119 -7.29 4.27 1.59
C ALA A 119 -7.91 5.23 2.63
N LEU A 120 -8.50 6.35 2.17
CA LEU A 120 -9.21 7.28 3.04
C LEU A 120 -10.44 6.64 3.67
N LEU A 121 -11.18 5.83 2.91
CA LEU A 121 -12.31 5.08 3.45
C LEU A 121 -11.89 4.07 4.52
N LEU A 122 -10.71 3.47 4.38
CA LEU A 122 -10.15 2.50 5.33
C LEU A 122 -9.60 3.16 6.60
N VAL A 123 -8.91 4.31 6.47
CA VAL A 123 -8.15 4.94 7.57
C VAL A 123 -8.97 5.93 8.40
N ARG A 124 -10.06 6.52 7.88
CA ARG A 124 -10.88 7.52 8.61
C ARG A 124 -10.07 8.70 9.16
N ASP A 125 -8.90 8.99 8.59
CA ASP A 125 -8.02 10.08 9.01
C ASP A 125 -7.44 10.82 7.80
N ALA A 126 -7.73 12.13 7.70
CA ALA A 126 -7.39 12.96 6.55
C ALA A 126 -5.87 13.23 6.40
N ARG A 127 -5.05 12.80 7.37
CA ARG A 127 -3.57 12.89 7.30
C ARG A 127 -2.95 11.98 6.24
N VAL A 128 -3.69 11.01 5.72
CA VAL A 128 -3.24 10.09 4.66
C VAL A 128 -3.08 10.78 3.30
N VAL A 129 -3.85 11.86 3.04
CA VAL A 129 -3.78 12.61 1.77
C VAL A 129 -2.39 13.17 1.51
N PHE A 130 -1.73 13.71 2.54
CA PHE A 130 -0.40 14.33 2.39
C PHE A 130 0.67 13.30 2.03
N GLU A 131 0.57 12.09 2.54
CA GLU A 131 1.54 11.00 2.28
C GLU A 131 1.29 10.29 0.94
N THR A 132 0.09 10.42 0.35
CA THR A 132 -0.21 9.81 -0.97
C THR A 132 0.51 10.55 -2.10
N ILE A 133 0.85 11.83 -1.92
CA ILE A 133 1.73 12.59 -2.82
C ILE A 133 3.20 12.11 -2.71
N TYR A 134 3.62 11.58 -1.55
CA TYR A 134 4.94 10.98 -1.34
C TYR A 134 5.00 9.47 -1.66
N PHE A 135 3.88 8.87 -2.07
CA PHE A 135 3.76 7.44 -2.44
C PHE A 135 4.77 7.04 -3.53
N VAL A 136 5.09 7.96 -4.44
CA VAL A 136 6.05 7.73 -5.53
C VAL A 136 7.49 7.50 -5.02
N ARG A 137 7.82 7.93 -3.78
CA ARG A 137 9.18 7.79 -3.22
C ARG A 137 9.33 6.80 -2.07
N HIS A 138 8.26 6.47 -1.33
CA HIS A 138 8.29 5.52 -0.20
C HIS A 138 7.17 4.46 -0.30
N LYS A 139 7.24 3.62 -1.35
CA LYS A 139 6.22 2.65 -1.79
C LYS A 139 5.66 1.71 -0.69
N PHE A 140 6.44 1.37 0.35
CA PHE A 140 6.08 0.35 1.35
C PHE A 140 5.70 0.87 2.75
N THR A 141 6.24 2.01 3.18
CA THR A 141 5.95 2.58 4.50
C THR A 141 4.47 2.98 4.64
N PHE A 142 3.82 3.32 3.53
CA PHE A 142 2.44 3.80 3.47
C PHE A 142 1.40 2.68 3.69
N ALA A 143 1.56 1.52 3.05
CA ALA A 143 0.64 0.38 3.18
C ALA A 143 0.65 -0.18 4.62
N ILE A 144 1.83 -0.26 5.22
CA ILE A 144 2.04 -0.74 6.59
C ILE A 144 1.38 0.17 7.62
N LYS A 145 1.59 1.50 7.53
CA LYS A 145 0.95 2.48 8.43
C LYS A 145 -0.58 2.43 8.33
N SER A 146 -1.11 2.30 7.11
CA SER A 146 -2.55 2.24 6.86
C SER A 146 -3.19 0.97 7.42
N LEU A 147 -2.55 -0.19 7.24
CA LEU A 147 -3.04 -1.47 7.77
C LEU A 147 -3.03 -1.49 9.32
N VAL A 148 -1.97 -0.97 9.93
CA VAL A 148 -1.87 -0.88 11.40
C VAL A 148 -2.97 0.00 11.98
N LEU A 149 -3.19 1.16 11.37
CA LEU A 149 -4.24 2.07 11.83
C LEU A 149 -5.63 1.45 11.65
N ALA A 150 -5.89 0.77 10.53
CA ALA A 150 -7.14 0.04 10.29
C ALA A 150 -7.40 -1.05 11.35
N VAL A 151 -6.38 -1.85 11.70
CA VAL A 151 -6.48 -2.89 12.74
C VAL A 151 -6.67 -2.29 14.14
N CYS A 152 -6.00 -1.18 14.45
CA CYS A 152 -6.19 -0.46 15.71
C CYS A 152 -7.62 0.10 15.85
N LEU A 153 -8.19 0.60 14.75
CA LEU A 153 -9.56 1.11 14.69
C LEU A 153 -10.63 0.01 14.76
N LEU A 154 -10.38 -1.16 14.17
CA LEU A 154 -11.20 -2.37 14.35
C LEU A 154 -11.23 -2.83 15.82
N SER A 155 -10.09 -2.75 16.51
CA SER A 155 -9.96 -3.06 17.93
C SER A 155 -10.76 -2.12 18.85
N GLU A 156 -11.05 -0.89 18.40
CA GLU A 156 -11.87 0.10 19.13
C GLU A 156 -13.40 -0.13 19.02
N GLY A 157 -13.86 -1.16 18.30
CA GLY A 157 -15.26 -1.62 18.33
C GLY A 157 -16.27 -0.57 17.83
N GLN A 158 -15.86 0.30 16.91
CA GLN A 158 -16.73 1.31 16.31
C GLN A 158 -17.63 0.66 15.24
N ARG A 159 -18.94 0.89 15.29
CA ARG A 159 -19.86 0.46 14.23
C ARG A 159 -19.67 1.36 13.00
N LEU A 160 -19.13 0.81 11.91
CA LEU A 160 -19.12 1.49 10.62
C LEU A 160 -20.49 1.29 9.95
N PHE A 161 -21.14 2.39 9.61
CA PHE A 161 -22.28 2.40 8.70
C PHE A 161 -21.83 3.07 7.41
N LEU A 162 -21.56 2.25 6.39
CA LEU A 162 -21.09 2.75 5.11
C LEU A 162 -22.28 3.18 4.24
N HIS A 163 -22.32 4.44 3.84
CA HIS A 163 -23.36 4.96 2.94
C HIS A 163 -23.34 4.21 1.60
N TRP A 164 -24.51 4.15 0.93
CA TRP A 164 -24.65 3.39 -0.31
C TRP A 164 -23.76 3.92 -1.44
N SER A 165 -23.51 5.23 -1.50
CA SER A 165 -22.57 5.82 -2.46
C SER A 165 -21.14 5.27 -2.33
N HIS A 166 -20.67 5.06 -1.10
CA HIS A 166 -19.34 4.51 -0.85
C HIS A 166 -19.28 3.01 -1.14
N LYS A 167 -20.37 2.27 -0.88
CA LYS A 167 -20.50 0.86 -1.31
C LYS A 167 -20.35 0.75 -2.83
N THR A 168 -21.02 1.62 -3.58
CA THR A 168 -20.88 1.70 -5.04
C THR A 168 -19.45 2.08 -5.45
N GLY A 169 -18.84 3.06 -4.78
CA GLY A 169 -17.46 3.48 -5.05
C GLY A 169 -16.44 2.35 -4.85
N ILE A 170 -16.61 1.51 -3.82
CA ILE A 170 -15.77 0.33 -3.58
C ILE A 170 -15.90 -0.66 -4.73
N VAL A 171 -17.13 -0.96 -5.17
CA VAL A 171 -17.36 -1.88 -6.28
C VAL A 171 -16.74 -1.36 -7.57
N VAL A 172 -16.87 -0.06 -7.87
CA VAL A 172 -16.25 0.56 -9.06
C VAL A 172 -14.72 0.44 -9.01
N ALA A 173 -14.10 0.76 -7.87
CA ALA A 173 -12.65 0.66 -7.70
C ALA A 173 -12.14 -0.79 -7.82
N LEU A 174 -12.91 -1.75 -7.28
CA LEU A 174 -12.61 -3.17 -7.39
C LEU A 174 -12.67 -3.65 -8.84
N VAL A 175 -13.77 -3.37 -9.53
CA VAL A 175 -13.95 -3.74 -10.94
C VAL A 175 -12.82 -3.16 -11.76
N PHE A 176 -12.54 -1.86 -11.62
CA PHE A 176 -11.44 -1.20 -12.33
C PHE A 176 -10.10 -1.90 -12.08
N SER A 177 -9.77 -2.19 -10.82
CA SER A 177 -8.49 -2.82 -10.46
C SER A 177 -8.39 -4.22 -11.08
N VAL A 178 -9.44 -5.04 -10.97
CA VAL A 178 -9.47 -6.40 -11.55
C VAL A 178 -9.39 -6.35 -13.08
N THR A 179 -10.18 -5.49 -13.74
CA THR A 179 -10.17 -5.39 -15.20
C THR A 179 -8.85 -4.86 -15.74
N ALA A 180 -8.28 -3.83 -15.10
CA ALA A 180 -7.01 -3.26 -15.53
C ALA A 180 -5.86 -4.26 -15.34
N THR A 181 -5.82 -4.96 -14.20
CA THR A 181 -4.86 -6.03 -13.98
C THR A 181 -5.02 -7.16 -15.00
N ALA A 182 -6.25 -7.58 -15.31
CA ALA A 182 -6.48 -8.64 -16.30
C ALA A 182 -6.01 -8.25 -17.70
N ILE A 183 -6.36 -7.04 -18.17
CA ILE A 183 -5.95 -6.51 -19.48
C ILE A 183 -4.41 -6.39 -19.56
N LEU A 184 -3.77 -5.83 -18.54
CA LEU A 184 -2.30 -5.71 -18.51
C LEU A 184 -1.62 -7.07 -18.39
N SER A 185 -2.23 -8.04 -17.73
CA SER A 185 -1.68 -9.40 -17.65
C SER A 185 -1.68 -10.10 -18.99
N ASP A 186 -2.70 -9.84 -19.81
CA ASP A 186 -2.81 -10.41 -21.15
C ASP A 186 -1.82 -9.74 -22.12
N LEU A 187 -1.74 -8.41 -22.09
CA LEU A 187 -0.89 -7.62 -22.99
C LEU A 187 0.60 -7.63 -22.60
N TRP A 188 0.92 -7.58 -21.30
CA TRP A 188 2.27 -7.41 -20.76
C TRP A 188 2.60 -8.48 -19.70
N SER A 189 2.29 -9.75 -20.00
CA SER A 189 2.55 -10.89 -19.12
C SER A 189 4.01 -11.00 -18.63
N LYS A 190 4.98 -10.49 -19.40
CA LYS A 190 6.41 -10.54 -19.10
C LYS A 190 6.79 -9.66 -17.89
N GLU A 191 6.07 -8.57 -17.63
CA GLU A 191 6.41 -7.61 -16.55
C GLU A 191 6.06 -8.10 -15.15
N TRP A 192 5.26 -9.16 -15.04
CA TRP A 192 5.05 -9.81 -13.75
C TRP A 192 6.36 -10.31 -13.14
N LYS A 193 7.34 -10.67 -13.99
CA LYS A 193 8.69 -11.02 -13.55
C LYS A 193 9.43 -9.81 -12.98
N THR A 194 9.27 -8.64 -13.59
CA THR A 194 9.84 -7.36 -13.13
C THR A 194 9.31 -7.02 -11.73
N LEU A 195 8.00 -7.18 -11.51
CA LEU A 195 7.39 -7.00 -10.18
C LEU A 195 7.94 -7.99 -9.16
N LEU A 196 8.05 -9.27 -9.50
CA LEU A 196 8.58 -10.30 -8.59
C LEU A 196 10.05 -10.01 -8.25
N LEU A 197 10.85 -9.62 -9.24
CA LEU A 197 12.26 -9.26 -9.05
C LEU A 197 12.38 -8.01 -8.16
N SER A 198 11.54 -7.00 -8.36
CA SER A 198 11.48 -5.79 -7.53
C SER A 198 11.13 -6.13 -6.07
N LEU A 199 10.14 -7.02 -5.86
CA LEU A 199 9.81 -7.53 -4.52
C LEU A 199 10.97 -8.32 -3.91
N GLN A 200 11.68 -9.13 -4.69
CA GLN A 200 12.79 -9.94 -4.21
C GLN A 200 14.00 -9.07 -3.82
N VAL A 201 14.31 -8.04 -4.61
CA VAL A 201 15.36 -7.06 -4.31
C VAL A 201 15.00 -6.23 -3.08
N THR A 202 13.73 -5.87 -2.93
CA THR A 202 13.27 -5.08 -1.77
C THR A 202 12.97 -5.92 -0.53
N ALA A 203 12.85 -7.24 -0.66
CA ALA A 203 12.43 -8.15 0.42
C ALA A 203 13.20 -7.96 1.75
N PRO A 204 14.53 -7.79 1.78
CA PRO A 204 15.25 -7.55 3.04
C PRO A 204 14.81 -6.27 3.75
N PHE A 205 14.54 -5.20 3.00
CA PHE A 205 14.05 -3.93 3.56
C PHE A 205 12.61 -4.08 4.06
N LEU A 206 11.77 -4.82 3.33
CA LEU A 206 10.40 -5.13 3.75
C LEU A 206 10.37 -5.93 5.04
N HIS A 207 11.27 -6.89 5.17
CA HIS A 207 11.41 -7.72 6.36
C HIS A 207 11.79 -6.87 7.58
N VAL A 208 12.83 -6.05 7.48
CA VAL A 208 13.25 -5.14 8.56
C VAL A 208 12.11 -4.17 8.95
N ALA A 209 11.40 -3.62 7.97
CA ALA A 209 10.24 -2.76 8.21
C ALA A 209 9.11 -3.51 8.93
N ALA A 210 8.80 -4.74 8.53
CA ALA A 210 7.77 -5.57 9.15
C ALA A 210 8.11 -5.97 10.59
N VAL A 211 9.36 -6.35 10.87
CA VAL A 211 9.82 -6.66 12.23
C VAL A 211 9.77 -5.42 13.11
N SER A 212 10.23 -4.27 12.60
CA SER A 212 10.17 -2.98 13.32
C SER A 212 8.74 -2.58 13.65
N LEU A 213 7.81 -2.79 12.72
CA LEU A 213 6.39 -2.56 12.93
C LEU A 213 5.83 -3.45 14.04
N MET A 214 6.13 -4.76 14.01
CA MET A 214 5.69 -5.71 15.03
C MET A 214 6.21 -5.32 16.42
N ALA A 215 7.44 -4.80 16.50
CA ALA A 215 8.00 -4.27 17.73
C ALA A 215 7.20 -3.04 18.23
N ILE A 216 6.88 -2.09 17.36
CA ILE A 216 6.07 -0.90 17.73
C ILE A 216 4.65 -1.31 18.17
N LEU A 217 4.05 -2.30 17.49
CA LEU A 217 2.72 -2.83 17.78
C LEU A 217 2.65 -3.66 19.07
N SER A 218 3.77 -4.17 19.56
CA SER A 218 3.79 -5.03 20.74
C SER A 218 3.16 -4.35 21.97
N TRP A 219 3.45 -3.07 22.19
CA TRP A 219 2.92 -2.28 23.31
C TRP A 219 1.39 -2.06 23.25
N PRO A 220 0.80 -1.53 22.15
CA PRO A 220 -0.66 -1.39 22.07
C PRO A 220 -1.39 -2.74 22.10
N ILE A 221 -0.81 -3.80 21.52
CA ILE A 221 -1.39 -5.15 21.58
C ILE A 221 -1.36 -5.68 23.01
N ALA A 222 -0.28 -5.49 23.76
CA ALA A 222 -0.20 -5.87 25.17
C ALA A 222 -1.26 -5.12 25.99
N LEU A 223 -1.40 -3.80 25.80
CA LEU A 223 -2.45 -3.01 26.46
C LEU A 223 -3.86 -3.49 26.10
N HIS A 224 -4.11 -3.85 24.84
CA HIS A 224 -5.38 -4.40 24.41
C HIS A 224 -5.65 -5.77 25.05
N PHE A 225 -4.64 -6.63 25.10
CA PHE A 225 -4.70 -7.96 25.72
C PHE A 225 -5.10 -7.87 27.20
N PHE A 226 -4.52 -6.94 27.96
CA PHE A 226 -4.87 -6.73 29.38
C PHE A 226 -6.27 -6.15 29.58
N ARG A 227 -6.79 -5.37 28.62
CA ARG A 227 -8.16 -4.82 28.69
C ARG A 227 -9.23 -5.82 28.25
N MET A 228 -8.86 -6.92 27.61
CA MET A 228 -9.82 -7.91 27.12
C MET A 228 -10.33 -8.80 28.25
N ASN A 229 -11.65 -8.95 28.33
CA ASN A 229 -12.29 -9.72 29.40
C ASN A 229 -12.54 -11.20 29.03
N LYS A 230 -12.51 -11.55 27.73
CA LYS A 230 -12.78 -12.93 27.27
C LYS A 230 -11.48 -13.66 26.91
N ARG A 231 -11.19 -14.78 27.60
CA ARG A 231 -10.00 -15.63 27.36
C ARG A 231 -9.87 -16.08 25.90
N VAL A 232 -10.96 -16.46 25.25
CA VAL A 232 -10.93 -16.93 23.85
C VAL A 232 -10.37 -15.85 22.92
N ARG A 233 -10.78 -14.60 23.10
CA ARG A 233 -10.25 -13.48 22.29
C ARG A 233 -8.81 -13.17 22.66
N GLN A 234 -8.44 -13.25 23.94
CA GLN A 234 -7.05 -13.08 24.39
C GLN A 234 -6.11 -14.09 23.72
N VAL A 235 -6.47 -15.37 23.76
CA VAL A 235 -5.70 -16.45 23.11
C VAL A 235 -5.66 -16.24 21.60
N ALA A 236 -6.77 -15.86 20.97
CA ALA A 236 -6.80 -15.60 19.53
C ALA A 236 -5.89 -14.44 19.11
N VAL A 237 -5.93 -13.30 19.81
CA VAL A 237 -5.10 -12.12 19.49
C VAL A 237 -3.62 -12.41 19.74
N LEU A 238 -3.28 -13.02 20.88
CA LEU A 238 -1.90 -13.38 21.20
C LEU A 238 -1.36 -14.43 20.23
N GLY A 239 -2.16 -15.47 19.92
CA GLY A 239 -1.81 -16.50 18.96
C GLY A 239 -1.56 -15.92 17.56
N LEU A 240 -2.41 -15.01 17.09
CA LEU A 240 -2.21 -14.32 15.82
C LEU A 240 -0.90 -13.51 15.81
N PHE A 241 -0.64 -12.73 16.86
CA PHE A 241 0.59 -11.93 16.95
C PHE A 241 1.85 -12.80 16.94
N LEU A 242 1.86 -13.87 17.74
CA LEU A 242 2.99 -14.81 17.80
C LEU A 242 3.16 -15.58 16.49
N SER A 243 2.07 -15.97 15.83
CA SER A 243 2.11 -16.61 14.52
C SER A 243 2.75 -15.71 13.47
N VAL A 244 2.32 -14.45 13.39
CA VAL A 244 2.89 -13.48 12.43
C VAL A 244 4.37 -13.24 12.74
N LEU A 245 4.72 -13.07 14.01
CA LEU A 245 6.11 -12.87 14.44
C LEU A 245 6.99 -14.08 14.08
N PHE A 246 6.51 -15.29 14.34
CA PHE A 246 7.21 -16.52 14.00
C PHE A 246 7.42 -16.65 12.49
N SER A 247 6.37 -16.43 11.69
CA SER A 247 6.49 -16.44 10.22
C SER A 247 7.51 -15.41 9.74
N LEU A 248 7.48 -14.18 10.28
CA LEU A 248 8.47 -13.16 9.94
C LEU A 248 9.89 -13.60 10.28
N TYR A 249 10.14 -14.24 11.42
CA TYR A 249 11.48 -14.75 11.74
C TYR A 249 11.96 -15.88 10.84
N LEU A 250 11.05 -16.62 10.17
CA LEU A 250 11.40 -17.63 9.18
C LEU A 250 11.65 -17.08 7.78
N VAL A 251 11.10 -15.90 7.43
CA VAL A 251 11.26 -15.27 6.11
C VAL A 251 12.73 -15.20 5.64
N PRO A 252 13.73 -14.80 6.45
CA PRO A 252 15.12 -14.74 6.03
C PRO A 252 15.69 -16.05 5.49
N LEU A 253 15.16 -17.20 5.91
CA LEU A 253 15.60 -18.50 5.40
C LEU A 253 15.23 -18.73 3.93
N GLY A 254 14.20 -18.04 3.43
CA GLY A 254 13.73 -18.13 2.04
C GLY A 254 14.08 -16.92 1.18
N MET A 255 14.78 -15.91 1.73
CA MET A 255 15.18 -14.74 0.95
C MET A 255 16.46 -15.02 0.17
N TYR A 256 16.34 -15.04 -1.16
CA TYR A 256 17.47 -15.02 -2.07
C TYR A 256 17.54 -13.65 -2.75
N SER A 257 18.70 -12.98 -2.74
CA SER A 257 18.87 -11.73 -3.49
C SER A 257 19.55 -12.02 -4.83
N PRO A 258 18.93 -11.71 -5.98
CA PRO A 258 19.55 -11.93 -7.28
C PRO A 258 20.82 -11.06 -7.49
N CYS A 259 20.98 -10.00 -6.68
CA CYS A 259 22.12 -9.10 -6.74
C CYS A 259 23.35 -9.60 -5.95
N ILE A 260 23.17 -10.55 -5.04
CA ILE A 260 24.25 -11.09 -4.20
C ILE A 260 24.53 -12.51 -4.65
N LYS A 261 25.58 -12.68 -5.45
CA LYS A 261 26.08 -13.99 -5.88
C LYS A 261 27.28 -14.41 -5.03
N GLU A 262 27.41 -15.70 -4.75
CA GLU A 262 28.57 -16.24 -4.04
C GLU A 262 29.85 -16.07 -4.88
N ALA A 263 30.97 -15.82 -4.22
CA ALA A 263 32.25 -15.65 -4.89
C ALA A 263 32.60 -16.91 -5.70
N GLY A 264 32.95 -16.73 -6.98
CA GLY A 264 33.27 -17.85 -7.88
C GLY A 264 32.05 -18.52 -8.55
N THR A 265 30.82 -18.07 -8.31
CA THR A 265 29.61 -18.56 -9.03
C THR A 265 29.33 -17.82 -10.33
N LEU A 266 30.11 -16.78 -10.63
CA LEU A 266 30.07 -16.14 -11.94
C LEU A 266 30.73 -17.05 -12.99
N GLY A 267 30.16 -17.07 -14.19
CA GLY A 267 30.83 -17.68 -15.34
C GLY A 267 32.16 -16.98 -15.65
N PRO A 268 32.96 -17.53 -16.59
CA PRO A 268 34.16 -16.85 -17.05
C PRO A 268 33.82 -15.44 -17.54
N ALA A 269 34.74 -14.50 -17.35
CA ALA A 269 34.58 -13.15 -17.89
C ALA A 269 34.44 -13.24 -19.42
N PRO A 270 33.52 -12.47 -20.04
CA PRO A 270 33.32 -12.51 -21.48
C PRO A 270 34.61 -12.10 -22.20
N THR A 271 34.98 -12.88 -23.20
CA THR A 271 36.23 -12.68 -23.97
C THR A 271 36.14 -11.47 -24.89
N LEU A 272 34.95 -11.19 -25.43
CA LEU A 272 34.66 -10.07 -26.31
C LEU A 272 33.42 -9.34 -25.81
N ILE A 273 33.59 -8.04 -25.51
CA ILE A 273 32.50 -7.15 -25.10
C ILE A 273 32.27 -6.13 -26.23
N GLY A 274 31.04 -6.07 -26.73
CA GLY A 274 30.61 -5.04 -27.67
C GLY A 274 30.40 -3.71 -26.97
N HIS A 275 31.41 -2.84 -26.98
CA HIS A 275 31.35 -1.49 -26.42
C HIS A 275 30.40 -0.61 -27.24
N ARG A 276 29.27 -0.20 -26.63
CA ARG A 276 28.11 0.41 -27.31
C ARG A 276 27.56 -0.42 -28.48
N GLY A 277 27.73 -1.74 -28.41
CA GLY A 277 27.47 -2.71 -29.48
C GLY A 277 28.64 -2.86 -30.46
N ALA A 278 28.38 -2.77 -31.76
CA ALA A 278 29.36 -2.83 -32.85
C ALA A 278 29.35 -1.52 -33.67
N PRO A 279 29.90 -0.41 -33.14
CA PRO A 279 29.75 0.94 -33.68
C PRO A 279 30.35 1.13 -35.10
N MET A 280 31.22 0.22 -35.53
CA MET A 280 31.78 0.22 -36.88
C MET A 280 30.83 -0.41 -37.92
N LEU A 281 29.81 -1.14 -37.49
CA LEU A 281 28.84 -1.86 -38.34
C LEU A 281 27.44 -1.25 -38.28
N ALA A 282 27.08 -0.62 -37.16
CA ALA A 282 25.78 0.02 -36.96
C ALA A 282 25.91 1.18 -35.95
N PRO A 283 24.94 2.12 -35.89
CA PRO A 283 24.99 3.26 -34.97
C PRO A 283 25.09 2.85 -33.50
N GLU A 284 26.03 3.44 -32.76
CA GLU A 284 26.30 3.12 -31.34
C GLU A 284 25.06 3.24 -30.43
N ASN A 285 25.02 2.44 -29.36
CA ASN A 285 23.93 2.42 -28.36
C ASN A 285 22.52 2.19 -28.97
N THR A 286 22.44 1.38 -30.03
CA THR A 286 21.16 0.96 -30.63
C THR A 286 21.00 -0.55 -30.59
N VAL A 287 19.73 -1.02 -30.60
CA VAL A 287 19.40 -2.45 -30.68
C VAL A 287 20.12 -3.12 -31.86
N MET A 288 20.14 -2.46 -33.02
CA MET A 288 20.84 -2.95 -34.22
C MET A 288 22.34 -3.11 -34.00
N SER A 289 23.00 -2.19 -33.30
CA SER A 289 24.43 -2.29 -32.96
C SER A 289 24.71 -3.42 -31.97
N PHE A 290 23.81 -3.66 -31.02
CA PHE A 290 23.91 -4.81 -30.11
C PHE A 290 23.73 -6.14 -30.84
N GLU A 291 22.75 -6.24 -31.75
CA GLU A 291 22.57 -7.42 -32.60
C GLU A 291 23.82 -7.72 -33.43
N LYS A 292 24.42 -6.69 -34.05
CA LYS A 292 25.68 -6.84 -34.80
C LYS A 292 26.86 -7.29 -33.94
N ALA A 293 26.94 -6.85 -32.69
CA ALA A 293 27.96 -7.32 -31.76
C ALA A 293 27.78 -8.79 -31.41
N VAL A 294 26.54 -9.25 -31.19
CA VAL A 294 26.23 -10.66 -30.93
C VAL A 294 26.51 -11.53 -32.16
N GLU A 295 26.12 -11.08 -33.36
CA GLU A 295 26.44 -11.75 -34.63
C GLU A 295 27.95 -11.89 -34.86
N ALA A 296 28.74 -10.92 -34.40
CA ALA A 296 30.20 -10.92 -34.47
C ALA A 296 30.87 -11.77 -33.37
N GLY A 297 30.10 -12.49 -32.55
CA GLY A 297 30.62 -13.35 -31.48
C GLY A 297 30.87 -12.65 -30.15
N GLY A 298 30.25 -11.49 -29.92
CA GLY A 298 30.30 -10.80 -28.63
C GLY A 298 29.60 -11.61 -27.53
N GLU A 299 30.33 -11.87 -26.44
CA GLU A 299 29.83 -12.59 -25.25
C GLU A 299 29.29 -11.63 -24.17
N GLY A 300 29.63 -10.35 -24.27
CA GLY A 300 29.11 -9.28 -23.43
C GLY A 300 28.71 -8.05 -24.25
N LEU A 301 27.78 -7.27 -23.71
CA LEU A 301 27.37 -6.00 -24.27
C LEU A 301 27.56 -4.91 -23.22
N GLU A 302 28.13 -3.80 -23.64
CA GLU A 302 28.23 -2.59 -22.83
C GLU A 302 27.36 -1.51 -23.47
N THR A 303 26.69 -0.72 -22.64
CA THR A 303 25.83 0.37 -23.08
C THR A 303 25.93 1.52 -22.10
N ASP A 304 25.95 2.74 -22.64
CA ASP A 304 25.83 3.95 -21.84
C ASP A 304 24.36 4.25 -21.58
N VAL A 305 23.99 4.41 -20.30
CA VAL A 305 22.63 4.79 -19.90
C VAL A 305 22.66 6.20 -19.31
N VAL A 306 21.79 7.06 -19.82
CA VAL A 306 21.56 8.41 -19.29
C VAL A 306 20.12 8.55 -18.82
N ILE A 307 19.92 9.23 -17.70
CA ILE A 307 18.58 9.59 -17.21
C ILE A 307 18.14 10.83 -17.99
N ARG A 308 16.97 10.77 -18.64
CA ARG A 308 16.41 11.95 -19.32
C ARG A 308 16.02 13.01 -18.29
N TYR A 309 16.41 14.25 -18.54
CA TYR A 309 16.04 15.44 -17.75
C TYR A 309 14.57 15.83 -17.93
#